data_AF-A4FDJ7-F1
#
_entry.id   AF-A4FDJ7-F1
#
_cell.length_a   1.000
_cell.length_b   1.000
_cell.length_c   1.000
_cell.angle_alpha   90.00
_cell.angle_beta   90.00
_cell.angle_gamma   90.00
#
_symmetry.space_group_name_H-M   'P 1'
#
loop_
_entity.id
_entity.type
_entity.pdbx_description
1 polymer ?
#
loop_
_entity_poly.entity_id
_entity_poly.type
_entity_poly.pdbx_seq_one_letter_code
_entity_poly.pdbx_strand_id
1 'polypeptide(L)'
;MVARLALDALALRSGDTVAVTGAAGAFGGYVIQFAKAVGLRVIADAQPADAELVRELGAGHVVERGDEVAARIRELAPERVPGLADGAVL
;
A
#
# COMPACT_ATOMS: atom_id res chain seq x y z
N MET A 1 -6.38 -12.02 9.63
CA MET A 1 -6.30 -13.19 8.74
C MET A 1 -6.45 -12.80 7.27
N VAL A 2 -7.53 -12.11 6.86
CA VAL A 2 -7.77 -11.73 5.44
C VAL A 2 -6.63 -10.90 4.82
N ALA A 3 -6.17 -9.84 5.50
CA ALA A 3 -5.08 -8.99 5.00
C ALA A 3 -3.78 -9.77 4.72
N ARG A 4 -3.43 -10.72 5.60
CA ARG A 4 -2.22 -11.53 5.43
C ARG A 4 -2.36 -12.49 4.24
N LEU A 5 -3.52 -13.15 4.11
CA LEU A 5 -3.77 -14.04 2.98
C LEU A 5 -3.75 -13.29 1.64
N ALA A 6 -4.34 -12.08 1.58
CA ALA A 6 -4.31 -11.24 0.39
C ALA A 6 -2.86 -10.87 0.01
N LEU A 7 -2.05 -10.49 1.00
CA LEU A 7 -0.64 -10.18 0.77
C LEU A 7 0.15 -11.41 0.28
N ASP A 8 -0.06 -12.58 0.89
CA ASP A 8 0.61 -13.83 0.50
C ASP A 8 0.22 -14.26 -0.94
N ALA A 9 -1.02 -14.02 -1.36
CA ALA A 9 -1.49 -14.32 -2.71
C ALA A 9 -0.79 -13.50 -3.81
N LEU A 10 -0.20 -12.35 -3.47
CA LEU A 10 0.59 -11.55 -4.41
C LEU A 10 1.97 -12.17 -4.71
N ALA A 11 2.41 -13.15 -3.90
CA ALA A 11 3.67 -13.89 -4.08
C ALA A 11 4.91 -12.99 -4.28
N LEU A 12 4.93 -11.85 -3.59
CA LEU A 12 6.00 -10.86 -3.66
C LEU A 12 7.24 -11.32 -2.88
N ARG A 13 8.41 -10.88 -3.34
CA ARG A 13 9.70 -11.15 -2.70
C ARG A 13 10.11 -9.94 -1.85
N SER A 14 10.89 -10.18 -0.80
CA SER A 14 11.50 -9.08 -0.03
C SER A 14 12.23 -8.11 -0.97
N GLY A 15 12.03 -6.81 -0.78
CA GLY A 15 12.52 -5.74 -1.67
C GLY A 15 11.55 -5.31 -2.76
N ASP A 16 10.55 -6.14 -3.11
CA ASP A 16 9.50 -5.76 -4.06
C ASP A 16 8.64 -4.62 -3.52
N THR A 17 8.03 -3.88 -4.45
CA THR A 17 7.05 -2.84 -4.12
C THR A 17 5.64 -3.42 -4.10
N VAL A 18 4.87 -3.08 -3.08
CA VAL A 18 3.42 -3.27 -3.04
C VAL A 18 2.73 -1.91 -2.97
N ALA A 19 1.73 -1.70 -3.82
CA ALA A 19 0.79 -0.60 -3.69
C ALA A 19 -0.37 -1.00 -2.78
N VAL A 20 -0.86 -0.08 -1.96
CA VAL A 20 -2.02 -0.29 -1.09
C VAL A 20 -3.00 0.86 -1.26
N THR A 21 -4.23 0.56 -1.68
CA THR A 21 -5.34 1.54 -1.76
C THR A 21 -6.36 1.30 -0.65
N GLY A 22 -7.06 2.36 -0.21
CA GLY A 22 -7.85 2.31 1.02
C GLY A 22 -6.97 2.13 2.25
N ALA A 23 -5.76 2.69 2.24
CA ALA A 23 -4.68 2.29 3.14
C ALA A 23 -4.93 2.62 4.62
N ALA A 24 -5.68 3.68 4.91
CA ALA A 24 -6.09 4.04 6.28
C ALA A 24 -7.18 3.11 6.86
N GLY A 25 -7.86 2.33 6.01
CA GLY A 25 -8.90 1.39 6.43
C GLY A 25 -8.34 0.14 7.12
N ALA A 26 -9.21 -0.63 7.78
CA ALA A 26 -8.79 -1.82 8.55
C ALA A 26 -7.99 -2.83 7.70
N PHE A 27 -8.45 -3.12 6.48
CA PHE A 27 -7.73 -4.03 5.59
C PHE A 27 -6.37 -3.47 5.17
N GLY A 28 -6.35 -2.25 4.61
CA GLY A 28 -5.14 -1.60 4.10
C GLY A 28 -4.08 -1.41 5.19
N GLY A 29 -4.49 -0.97 6.38
CA GLY A 29 -3.57 -0.72 7.48
C GLY A 29 -2.90 -2.00 8.01
N TYR A 30 -3.60 -3.14 8.01
CA TYR A 30 -2.97 -4.43 8.30
C TYR A 30 -2.04 -4.88 7.17
N VAL A 31 -2.42 -4.67 5.90
CA VAL A 31 -1.55 -5.01 4.76
C VAL A 31 -0.23 -4.24 4.83
N ILE A 32 -0.26 -2.93 5.12
CA ILE A 32 0.95 -2.10 5.25
C ILE A 32 1.89 -2.68 6.30
N GLN A 33 1.39 -2.97 7.50
CA GLN A 33 2.19 -3.50 8.60
C GLN A 33 2.81 -4.86 8.25
N PHE A 34 2.02 -5.77 7.66
CA PHE A 34 2.54 -7.07 7.24
C PHE A 34 3.56 -6.96 6.10
N ALA A 35 3.32 -6.08 5.13
CA ALA A 35 4.22 -5.83 4.02
C ALA A 35 5.57 -5.28 4.51
N LYS A 36 5.54 -4.31 5.43
CA LYS A 36 6.74 -3.78 6.07
C LYS A 36 7.50 -4.86 6.85
N ALA A 37 6.78 -5.68 7.61
CA ALA A 37 7.37 -6.75 8.42
C ALA A 37 8.10 -7.83 7.59
N VAL A 38 7.68 -8.06 6.33
CA VAL A 38 8.34 -9.01 5.42
C VAL A 38 9.29 -8.36 4.41
N GLY A 39 9.66 -7.09 4.63
CA GLY A 39 10.69 -6.41 3.86
C GLY A 39 10.24 -5.85 2.50
N LEU A 40 8.93 -5.65 2.30
CA LEU A 40 8.43 -4.98 1.09
C LEU A 40 8.56 -3.46 1.20
N ARG A 41 8.65 -2.80 0.04
CA ARG A 41 8.50 -1.35 -0.09
C ARG A 41 7.01 -1.04 -0.27
N VAL A 42 6.47 -0.16 0.55
CA VAL A 42 5.03 0.14 0.53
C VAL A 42 4.80 1.54 0.00
N ILE A 43 3.95 1.65 -1.04
CA ILE A 43 3.38 2.90 -1.53
C ILE A 43 1.88 2.84 -1.22
N ALA A 44 1.38 3.79 -0.44
CA ALA A 44 0.01 3.76 0.05
C ALA A 44 -0.74 5.04 -0.32
N ASP A 45 -2.05 4.94 -0.59
CA ASP A 45 -2.90 6.12 -0.69
C ASP A 45 -3.37 6.59 0.70
N ALA A 46 -3.61 7.89 0.84
CA ALA A 46 -4.26 8.43 2.03
C ALA A 46 -4.97 9.74 1.71
N GLN A 47 -5.99 10.07 2.50
CA GLN A 47 -6.41 11.47 2.63
C GLN A 47 -5.39 12.24 3.48
N PRO A 48 -5.30 13.58 3.36
CA PRO A 48 -4.35 14.38 4.15
C PRO A 48 -4.45 14.14 5.66
N ALA A 49 -5.67 13.92 6.18
CA ALA A 49 -5.93 13.65 7.59
C ALA A 49 -5.34 12.31 8.08
N ASP A 50 -5.20 11.31 7.20
CA ASP A 50 -4.72 9.98 7.55
C ASP A 50 -3.24 9.76 7.18
N ALA A 51 -2.60 10.75 6.55
CA ALA A 51 -1.28 10.57 5.98
C ALA A 51 -0.20 10.27 7.04
N GLU A 52 -0.32 10.81 8.26
CA GLU A 52 0.58 10.50 9.37
C GLU A 52 0.38 9.06 9.85
N LEU A 53 -0.87 8.66 10.11
CA LEU A 53 -1.25 7.29 10.47
C LEU A 53 -0.67 6.28 9.47
N VAL A 54 -0.88 6.49 8.17
CA VAL A 54 -0.42 5.56 7.12
C VAL A 54 1.12 5.44 7.09
N ARG A 55 1.86 6.52 7.39
CA ARG A 55 3.32 6.46 7.54
C ARG A 55 3.74 5.67 8.77
N GLU A 56 3.10 5.91 9.92
CA GLU A 56 3.38 5.19 11.17
C GLU A 56 3.14 3.68 11.02
N LEU A 57 2.13 3.28 10.25
CA LEU A 57 1.84 1.88 9.94
C LEU A 57 2.95 1.21 9.11
N GLY A 58 3.82 1.99 8.45
CA GLY A 58 4.98 1.48 7.73
C GLY A 58 5.04 1.83 6.24
N ALA A 59 4.15 2.69 5.73
CA ALA A 59 4.22 3.14 4.35
C ALA A 59 5.49 3.98 4.12
N GLY A 60 6.32 3.56 3.15
CA GLY A 60 7.53 4.30 2.78
C GLY A 60 7.22 5.56 1.97
N HIS A 61 6.13 5.50 1.18
CA HIS A 61 5.59 6.63 0.45
C HIS A 61 4.07 6.69 0.62
N VAL A 62 3.56 7.91 0.74
CA VAL A 62 2.13 8.19 0.78
C VAL A 62 1.79 9.10 -0.39
N VAL A 63 0.81 8.70 -1.19
CA VAL A 63 0.24 9.51 -2.27
C VAL A 63 -1.16 9.96 -1.90
N GLU A 64 -1.60 11.08 -2.45
CA GLU A 64 -2.97 11.54 -2.24
C GLU A 64 -3.96 10.56 -2.89
N ARG A 65 -5.01 10.19 -2.13
CA ARG A 65 -6.14 9.41 -2.62
C ARG A 65 -6.98 10.22 -3.63
N GLY A 66 -7.48 9.57 -4.66
CA GLY A 66 -8.38 10.17 -5.66
C GLY A 66 -8.17 9.55 -7.04
N ASP A 67 -8.78 10.16 -8.06
CA ASP A 67 -8.80 9.63 -9.44
C ASP A 67 -7.39 9.41 -10.02
N GLU A 68 -6.44 10.26 -9.63
CA GLU A 68 -5.05 10.22 -10.11
C GLU A 68 -4.13 9.30 -9.27
N VAL A 69 -4.67 8.52 -8.32
CA VAL A 69 -3.86 7.68 -7.42
C VAL A 69 -2.96 6.70 -8.19
N ALA A 70 -3.45 6.13 -9.29
CA ALA A 70 -2.67 5.20 -10.11
C ALA A 70 -1.48 5.89 -10.79
N ALA A 71 -1.67 7.12 -11.27
CA ALA A 71 -0.59 7.92 -11.88
C ALA A 71 0.48 8.24 -10.83
N ARG A 72 0.05 8.73 -9.66
CA ARG A 72 0.94 9.08 -8.53
C ARG A 72 1.76 7.88 -8.03
N ILE A 73 1.15 6.69 -7.99
CA ILE A 73 1.88 5.45 -7.64
C ILE A 73 2.95 5.13 -8.69
N ARG A 74 2.63 5.28 -9.98
CA ARG A 74 3.56 4.99 -11.08
C ARG A 74 4.75 5.95 -11.13
N GLU A 75 4.56 7.21 -10.74
CA GLU A 75 5.66 8.19 -10.62
C GLU A 75 6.74 7.73 -9.63
N LEU A 76 6.34 7.06 -8.55
CA LEU A 76 7.23 6.55 -7.51
C LEU A 76 7.81 5.15 -7.83
N ALA A 77 7.23 4.45 -8.79
CA ALA A 77 7.64 3.11 -9.20
C ALA A 77 7.63 2.99 -10.75
N PRO A 78 8.55 3.69 -11.43
CA PRO A 78 8.51 3.86 -12.89
C PRO A 78 8.72 2.56 -13.67
N GLU A 79 9.44 1.59 -13.10
CA GLU A 79 9.66 0.30 -13.75
C GLU A 79 8.43 -0.61 -13.64
N ARG A 80 7.91 -0.81 -12.43
CA ARG A 80 6.78 -1.70 -12.15
C ARG A 80 6.32 -1.60 -10.70
N VAL A 81 5.03 -1.85 -10.47
CA VAL A 81 4.49 -2.28 -9.17
C VAL A 81 4.01 -3.73 -9.30
N PRO A 82 4.73 -4.73 -8.75
CA PRO A 82 4.41 -6.14 -8.94
C PRO A 82 3.16 -6.62 -8.20
N GLY A 83 2.66 -5.87 -7.21
CA GLY A 83 1.41 -6.20 -6.50
C GLY A 83 0.65 -4.97 -6.01
N LEU A 84 -0.68 -5.08 -6.02
CA LEU A 84 -1.62 -4.09 -5.50
C LEU A 84 -2.58 -4.81 -4.55
N ALA A 85 -2.74 -4.26 -3.35
CA ALA A 85 -3.79 -4.65 -2.41
C ALA A 85 -4.82 -3.53 -2.31
N ASP A 86 -6.02 -3.79 -2.79
CA ASP A 86 -7.09 -2.80 -2.84
C ASP A 86 -8.13 -3.02 -1.74
N GLY A 87 -8.22 -2.05 -0.83
CA GLY A 87 -9.27 -1.95 0.18
C GLY A 87 -10.13 -0.69 0.03
N ALA A 88 -10.00 0.04 -1.09
CA ALA A 88 -10.82 1.20 -1.34
C ALA A 88 -12.27 0.78 -1.64
N VAL A 89 -13.20 1.60 -1.18
CA VAL A 89 -14.62 1.49 -1.56
C VAL A 89 -14.93 2.59 -2.56
N LEU A 90 -15.79 2.26 -3.54
CA LEU A 90 -16.35 3.20 -4.53
C LEU A 90 -17.24 4.24 -3.85
#